data_AF-A0AAN8C862-F1
#
_entry.id   AF-A0AAN8C862-F1
#
_cell.length_a   1.000
_cell.length_b   1.000
_cell.length_c   1.000
_cell.angle_alpha   90.00
_cell.angle_beta   90.00
_cell.angle_gamma   90.00
#
_symmetry.space_group_name_H-M   'P 1'
#
loop_
_entity.id
_entity.type
_entity.pdbx_description
1 polymer ?
#
loop_
_entity_poly.entity_id
_entity_poly.type
_entity_poly.pdbx_seq_one_letter_code
_entity_poly.pdbx_strand_id
1 'polypeptide(L)'
;MVIKVYIASSSGSTSIKKQQQDVKGFLAANKIEFEECQPRGTLSPPQIFNESKYCGNYEAFFDAREDNAVYAFLGLTAPPGSKEAEALAKKAQQ
;
A
#
# COMPACT_ATOMS: atom_id res chain seq x y z
N MET A 1 -13.28 -1.55 4.81
CA MET A 1 -12.02 -2.21 4.42
C MET A 1 -10.90 -1.56 5.21
N VAL A 2 -9.99 -2.33 5.81
CA VAL A 2 -8.89 -1.82 6.63
C VAL A 2 -7.57 -2.35 6.08
N ILE A 3 -6.66 -1.43 5.74
CA ILE A 3 -5.32 -1.78 5.27
C ILE A 3 -4.45 -2.12 6.48
N LYS A 4 -3.80 -3.28 6.49
CA LYS A 4 -2.85 -3.66 7.52
C LYS A 4 -1.44 -3.60 6.95
N VAL A 5 -0.58 -2.82 7.58
CA VAL A 5 0.83 -2.71 7.22
C VAL A 5 1.66 -3.38 8.31
N TYR A 6 2.25 -4.50 7.96
CA TYR A 6 3.14 -5.23 8.85
C TYR A 6 4.52 -4.61 8.81
N ILE A 7 4.99 -4.10 9.95
CA ILE A 7 6.22 -3.34 10.09
C ILE A 7 7.13 -3.91 11.19
N ALA A 8 8.45 -3.84 11.01
CA ALA A 8 9.37 -4.08 12.11
C ALA A 8 9.57 -2.79 12.92
N SER A 9 9.10 -2.76 14.16
CA SER A 9 9.25 -1.60 15.05
C SER A 9 10.72 -1.31 15.40
N SER A 10 11.55 -2.35 15.50
CA SER A 10 12.98 -2.26 15.79
C SER A 10 13.83 -2.87 14.67
N SER A 11 13.61 -2.44 13.42
CA SER A 11 14.49 -2.87 12.33
C SER A 11 15.91 -2.28 12.50
N GLY A 12 16.95 -3.11 12.38
CA GLY A 12 18.34 -2.62 12.29
C GLY A 12 18.70 -2.06 10.91
N SER A 13 17.88 -2.33 9.89
CA SER A 13 18.13 -1.91 8.51
C SER A 13 17.52 -0.54 8.22
N THR A 14 18.36 0.39 7.74
CA THR A 14 17.93 1.73 7.32
C THR A 14 16.99 1.68 6.12
N SER A 15 17.23 0.75 5.18
CA SER A 15 16.39 0.56 4.00
C SER A 15 14.97 0.12 4.39
N ILE A 16 14.85 -0.86 5.29
CA ILE A 16 13.55 -1.34 5.77
C ILE A 16 12.77 -0.20 6.46
N LYS A 17 13.43 0.61 7.29
CA LYS A 17 12.79 1.77 7.92
C LYS A 17 12.24 2.76 6.90
N LYS A 18 13.03 3.08 5.86
CA LYS A 18 12.62 3.99 4.79
C LYS A 18 11.42 3.44 4.00
N GLN A 19 11.45 2.16 3.63
CA GLN A 19 10.34 1.51 2.93
C GLN A 19 9.06 1.51 3.76
N GLN A 20 9.15 1.14 5.05
CA GLN A 20 8.01 1.20 5.98
C GLN A 20 7.46 2.63 6.09
N GLN A 21 8.33 3.64 6.21
CA GLN A 21 7.91 5.03 6.30
C GLN A 21 7.26 5.53 5.01
N ASP A 22 7.77 5.13 3.84
CA ASP A 22 7.21 5.51 2.54
C ASP A 22 5.79 4.94 2.35
N VAL A 23 5.58 3.66 2.65
CA VAL A 23 4.25 3.04 2.60
C VAL A 23 3.28 3.77 3.54
N LYS A 24 3.66 3.96 4.81
CA LYS A 24 2.80 4.65 5.79
C LYS A 24 2.54 6.10 5.41
N GLY A 25 3.56 6.80 4.93
CA GLY A 25 3.49 8.19 4.51
C GLY A 25 2.52 8.35 3.34
N PHE A 26 2.57 7.44 2.36
CA PHE A 26 1.62 7.42 1.26
C PHE A 26 0.18 7.21 1.73
N LEU A 27 -0.07 6.20 2.57
CA LEU A 27 -1.42 5.90 3.08
C LEU A 27 -1.99 7.10 3.85
N ALA A 28 -1.19 7.70 4.74
CA ALA A 28 -1.57 8.89 5.49
C ALA A 28 -1.86 10.10 4.58
N ALA A 29 -0.99 10.37 3.60
CA ALA A 29 -1.17 11.48 2.66
C ALA A 29 -2.46 11.37 1.83
N ASN A 30 -2.85 10.14 1.49
CA ASN A 30 -4.08 9.85 0.74
C ASN A 30 -5.31 9.63 1.63
N LYS A 31 -5.19 9.87 2.95
CA LYS A 31 -6.26 9.67 3.94
C LYS A 31 -6.83 8.25 3.92
N ILE A 32 -5.98 7.26 3.64
CA ILE A 32 -6.33 5.85 3.69
C ILE A 32 -6.10 5.39 5.13
N GLU A 33 -7.14 4.90 5.80
CA GLU A 33 -7.00 4.34 7.15
C GLU A 33 -6.24 3.02 7.10
N PHE A 34 -5.24 2.88 7.98
CA PHE A 34 -4.44 1.67 8.09
C PHE A 34 -4.05 1.36 9.53
N GLU A 35 -3.77 0.09 9.79
CA GLU A 35 -3.28 -0.41 11.07
C GLU A 35 -1.84 -0.92 10.95
N GLU A 36 -0.98 -0.54 11.90
CA GLU A 36 0.38 -1.05 12.00
C GLU A 36 0.36 -2.37 12.79
N CYS A 37 0.80 -3.44 12.15
CA CYS A 37 0.87 -4.76 12.75
C CYS A 37 2.33 -5.22 12.92
N GLN A 38 2.56 -6.09 13.91
CA GLN A 38 3.84 -6.80 14.04
C GLN A 38 3.88 -7.98 13.06
N PRO A 39 4.95 -8.15 12.26
CA PRO A 39 5.10 -9.30 11.36
C PRO A 39 5.05 -10.60 12.17
N ARG A 40 4.18 -11.52 11.74
CA ARG A 40 4.15 -12.88 12.25
C ARG A 40 4.94 -13.77 11.30
N GLY A 41 6.08 -14.29 11.74
CA GLY A 41 6.94 -15.18 10.95
C GLY A 41 8.14 -14.49 10.29
N THR A 42 8.63 -15.07 9.19
CA THR A 42 9.91 -14.69 8.55
C THR A 42 9.78 -13.71 7.39
N LEU A 43 8.59 -13.19 7.10
CA LEU A 43 8.39 -12.24 6.00
C LEU A 43 9.05 -10.90 6.32
N SER A 44 9.88 -10.41 5.40
CA SER A 44 10.58 -9.13 5.54
C SER A 44 9.61 -7.95 5.40
N PRO A 45 9.48 -7.07 6.40
CA PRO A 45 8.61 -5.90 6.30
C PRO A 45 9.18 -4.82 5.35
N PRO A 46 8.33 -3.94 4.79
CA PRO A 46 6.87 -3.88 4.98
C PRO A 46 6.09 -4.94 4.18
N GLN A 47 4.99 -5.44 4.75
CA GLN A 47 4.03 -6.29 4.05
C GLN A 47 2.62 -5.71 4.17
N ILE A 48 1.90 -5.63 3.05
CA ILE A 48 0.63 -4.90 2.94
C ILE A 48 -0.50 -5.91 2.72
N PHE A 49 -1.55 -5.78 3.52
CA PHE A 49 -2.74 -6.60 3.45
C PHE A 49 -3.99 -5.71 3.43
N ASN A 50 -5.03 -6.16 2.76
CA ASN A 50 -6.38 -5.65 2.94
C ASN A 50 -7.16 -6.67 3.78
N GLU A 51 -7.37 -6.35 5.05
CA GLU A 51 -7.93 -7.23 6.07
C GLU A 51 -7.14 -8.53 6.31
N SER A 52 -7.42 -9.58 5.54
CA SER A 52 -6.69 -10.86 5.53
C SER A 52 -6.13 -11.22 4.15
N LYS A 53 -6.49 -10.45 3.12
CA LYS A 53 -6.01 -10.63 1.75
C LYS A 53 -4.62 -10.01 1.63
N TYR A 54 -3.65 -10.80 1.20
CA TYR A 54 -2.32 -10.28 0.88
C TYR A 54 -2.38 -9.41 -0.37
N CYS A 55 -1.87 -8.18 -0.28
CA CYS A 55 -1.75 -7.27 -1.42
C CYS A 55 -0.37 -7.35 -2.05
N GLY A 56 0.69 -7.29 -1.22
CA GLY A 56 2.06 -7.37 -1.70
C GLY A 56 3.10 -6.86 -0.69
N ASN A 57 4.36 -6.88 -1.13
CA ASN A 57 5.51 -6.34 -0.42
C ASN A 57 5.79 -4.87 -0.84
N TYR A 58 6.93 -4.31 -0.44
CA TYR A 58 7.30 -2.94 -0.83
C TYR A 58 7.46 -2.76 -2.34
N GLU A 59 8.08 -3.71 -3.03
CA GLU A 59 8.35 -3.60 -4.47
C GLU A 59 7.04 -3.55 -5.26
N ALA A 60 6.10 -4.46 -4.96
CA ALA A 60 4.79 -4.45 -5.60
C ALA A 60 3.99 -3.16 -5.32
N PHE A 61 4.14 -2.58 -4.12
CA PHE A 61 3.55 -1.28 -3.81
C PHE A 61 4.21 -0.15 -4.59
N PHE A 62 5.53 -0.19 -4.75
CA PHE A 62 6.28 0.80 -5.53
C PHE A 62 5.87 0.76 -7.01
N ASP A 63 5.82 -0.42 -7.62
CA ASP A 63 5.37 -0.62 -9.00
C ASP A 63 3.93 -0.08 -9.18
N ALA A 64 3.02 -0.46 -8.28
CA ALA A 64 1.64 0.05 -8.30
C ALA A 64 1.56 1.57 -8.16
N ARG A 65 2.50 2.19 -7.43
CA ARG A 65 2.58 3.65 -7.28
C ARG A 65 3.07 4.32 -8.56
N GLU A 66 4.05 3.75 -9.25
CA GLU A 66 4.52 4.25 -10.54
C GLU A 66 3.43 4.15 -11.61
N ASP A 67 2.66 3.07 -11.60
CA ASP A 67 1.53 2.83 -12.51
C ASP A 67 0.24 3.59 -12.15
N ASN A 68 0.22 4.36 -11.06
CA ASN A 68 -0.99 5.00 -10.53
C ASN A 68 -2.14 3.99 -10.33
N ALA A 69 -1.82 2.81 -9.81
CA ALA A 69 -2.71 1.68 -9.58
C ALA A 69 -2.72 1.22 -8.11
N VAL A 70 -2.37 2.13 -7.17
CA VAL A 70 -2.24 1.80 -5.74
C VAL A 70 -3.57 1.43 -5.12
N TYR A 71 -4.69 2.05 -5.50
CA TYR A 71 -5.98 1.70 -4.92
C TYR A 71 -6.39 0.29 -5.36
N ALA A 72 -6.22 -0.04 -6.64
CA ALA A 72 -6.39 -1.39 -7.15
C ALA A 72 -5.47 -2.42 -6.45
N PHE A 73 -4.19 -2.09 -6.24
CA PHE A 73 -3.24 -2.92 -5.48
C PHE A 73 -3.71 -3.18 -4.05
N LEU A 74 -4.22 -2.15 -3.38
CA LEU A 74 -4.80 -2.25 -2.04
C LEU A 74 -6.16 -2.96 -2.04
N GLY A 75 -6.74 -3.28 -3.20
CA GLY A 75 -8.09 -3.83 -3.32
C GLY A 75 -9.17 -2.82 -2.88
N LEU A 76 -8.89 -1.53 -3.02
CA LEU A 76 -9.79 -0.42 -2.75
C LEU A 76 -10.33 0.15 -4.07
N THR A 77 -11.49 0.78 -4.01
CA THR A 77 -11.98 1.59 -5.13
C THR A 77 -11.27 2.94 -5.11
N ALA A 78 -10.64 3.30 -6.22
CA ALA A 78 -10.02 4.62 -6.37
C ALA A 78 -11.07 5.73 -6.15
N PRO A 79 -10.81 6.72 -5.28
CA PRO A 79 -11.78 7.77 -4.99
C PRO A 79 -12.01 8.67 -6.22
N PRO A 80 -13.22 9.21 -6.39
CA PRO A 80 -13.53 10.11 -7.50
C PRO A 80 -12.62 11.35 -7.46
N GLY A 81 -12.05 11.71 -8.60
CA GLY A 81 -11.07 12.81 -8.72
C GLY A 81 -9.62 12.42 -8.40
N SER A 82 -9.35 11.14 -8.08
CA SER A 82 -7.98 10.62 -8.11
C SER A 82 -7.53 10.32 -9.53
N LYS A 83 -6.22 10.43 -9.78
CA LYS A 83 -5.62 10.11 -11.09
C LYS A 83 -5.97 8.70 -11.57
N GLU A 84 -6.01 7.74 -10.64
CA GLU A 84 -6.37 6.35 -10.94
C GLU A 84 -7.83 6.22 -11.39
N ALA A 85 -8.77 6.85 -10.66
CA ALA A 85 -10.19 6.84 -11.03
C ALA A 85 -10.44 7.48 -12.40
N GLU A 86 -9.76 8.58 -12.72
CA GLU A 86 -9.83 9.22 -14.03
C GLU A 86 -9.28 8.32 -15.15
N ALA A 87 -8.16 7.63 -14.91
CA ALA A 87 -7.58 6.70 -15.87
C ALA A 87 -8.49 5.49 -16.15
N LEU A 88 -9.12 4.93 -15.12
CA LEU A 88 -10.11 3.85 -15.24
C LEU A 88 -11.36 4.31 -16.01
N ALA A 89 -11.88 5.49 -15.69
CA ALA A 89 -13.04 6.06 -16.37
C ALA A 89 -12.77 6.26 -17.87
N LYS A 90 -11.57 6.75 -18.24
CA LYS A 90 -11.18 6.91 -19.65
C LYS A 90 -11.05 5.58 -20.39
N LYS A 91 -10.50 4.54 -19.76
CA LYS A 91 -10.36 3.20 -20.36
C LYS A 91 -11.72 2.51 -20.59
N ALA A 92 -12.69 2.73 -19.71
CA ALA A 92 -14.03 2.14 -19.85
C ALA A 92 -14.89 2.79 -20.95
N GLN A 93 -14.45 3.93 -21.49
CA GLN A 93 -15.14 4.69 -22.54
C GLN A 93 -14.55 4.47 -23.95
N GLN A 94 -13.53 3.61 -24.09
CA GLN A 94 -12.96 3.19 -25.37
C GLN A 94 -13.48 1.81 -25.79
#